data_AF-A0A7G7BU86-F1
#
_entry.id   AF-A0A7G7BU86-F1
#
_cell.length_a   1.000
_cell.length_b   1.000
_cell.length_c   1.000
_cell.angle_alpha   90.00
_cell.angle_beta   90.00
_cell.angle_gamma   90.00
#
_symmetry.space_group_name_H-M   'P 1'
#
loop_
_entity.id
_entity.type
_entity.pdbx_description
1 polymer ?
#
loop_
_entity_poly.entity_id
_entity_poly.type
_entity_poly.pdbx_seq_one_letter_code
_entity_poly.pdbx_strand_id
1 'polypeptide(L)'
;MTVHLPASVITRPAVSSLSRARRRLGARPLKVLFEMLAGPVGEKSRPGVYYRGLRTVAIDGTSLHVPEDERILWRYPKRAGEKMEFGYPLLRLLVIVECGTRALLAAAFGPESDGETARLCRPAVARPGRHDAATGRRRLRRP
;
A
#
# COMPACT_ATOMS: atom_id res chain seq x y z
N MET A 1 4.68 0.41 -27.33
CA MET A 1 3.50 1.16 -27.78
C MET A 1 3.37 2.41 -26.94
N THR A 2 3.72 3.57 -27.49
CA THR A 2 3.64 4.84 -26.77
C THR A 2 2.37 5.55 -27.25
N VAL A 3 1.38 5.70 -26.36
CA VAL A 3 0.17 6.47 -26.69
C VAL A 3 0.54 7.94 -26.59
N HIS A 4 0.53 8.64 -27.73
CA HIS A 4 0.69 10.09 -27.77
C HIS A 4 -0.65 10.73 -27.41
N LEU A 5 -0.70 11.48 -26.29
CA LEU A 5 -1.85 12.35 -26.03
C LEU A 5 -1.72 13.58 -26.94
N PRO A 6 -2.74 13.89 -27.77
CA PRO A 6 -2.74 15.14 -28.52
C PRO A 6 -2.69 16.31 -27.54
N ALA A 7 -2.05 17.41 -27.96
CA ALA A 7 -1.97 18.63 -27.17
C ALA A 7 -3.38 19.19 -26.93
N SER A 8 -3.99 18.78 -25.82
CA SER A 8 -5.28 19.27 -25.36
C SER A 8 -5.10 20.63 -24.69
N VAL A 9 -6.06 21.54 -24.87
CA VAL A 9 -6.17 22.77 -24.07
C VAL A 9 -6.05 22.41 -22.60
N ILE A 10 -4.98 22.87 -21.93
CA ILE A 10 -4.75 22.59 -20.52
C ILE A 10 -5.70 23.48 -19.71
N THR A 11 -6.94 23.03 -19.53
CA THR A 11 -7.87 23.66 -18.59
C THR A 11 -7.39 23.39 -17.17
N ARG A 12 -7.23 24.43 -16.34
CA ARG A 12 -6.92 24.27 -14.92
C ARG A 12 -8.14 23.72 -14.18
N PRO A 13 -8.12 22.48 -13.66
CA PRO A 13 -9.22 21.98 -12.88
C PRO A 13 -9.31 22.75 -11.55
N ALA A 14 -10.53 22.96 -11.07
CA ALA A 14 -10.73 23.40 -9.69
C ALA A 14 -10.12 22.37 -8.71
N VAL A 15 -9.66 22.81 -7.54
CA VAL A 15 -9.00 21.94 -6.53
C VAL A 15 -9.85 20.70 -6.19
N SER A 16 -11.18 20.85 -6.13
CA SER A 16 -12.11 19.75 -5.82
C SER A 16 -12.32 18.74 -6.96
N SER A 17 -11.87 19.04 -8.18
CA SER A 17 -12.11 18.22 -9.37
C SER A 17 -11.42 16.86 -9.27
N LEU A 18 -10.22 16.80 -8.71
CA LEU A 18 -9.49 15.54 -8.52
C LEU A 18 -10.21 14.63 -7.52
N SER A 19 -10.68 15.19 -6.40
CA SER A 19 -11.46 14.45 -5.40
C SER A 19 -12.78 13.93 -5.96
N ARG A 20 -13.45 14.72 -6.82
CA ARG A 20 -14.66 14.26 -7.55
C ARG A 20 -14.34 13.19 -8.58
N ALA A 21 -13.24 13.31 -9.32
CA ALA A 21 -12.80 12.30 -10.27
C ALA A 21 -12.49 10.96 -9.57
N ARG A 22 -11.78 10.98 -8.44
CA ARG A 22 -11.53 9.78 -7.63
C ARG A 22 -12.81 9.14 -7.11
N ARG A 23 -13.78 9.94 -6.65
CA ARG A 23 -15.11 9.44 -6.24
C ARG A 23 -15.86 8.76 -7.39
N ARG A 24 -15.83 9.35 -8.60
CA ARG A 24 -16.45 8.76 -9.80
C ARG A 24 -15.77 7.46 -10.24
N LEU A 25 -14.45 7.39 -10.15
CA LEU A 25 -13.67 6.21 -10.52
C LEU A 25 -13.90 5.03 -9.56
N GLY A 26 -14.05 5.32 -8.26
CA GLY A 26 -14.20 4.33 -7.21
C GLY A 26 -12.89 3.59 -6.88
N ALA A 27 -12.96 2.67 -5.90
CA ALA A 27 -11.78 1.99 -5.36
C ALA A 27 -11.27 0.84 -6.24
N ARG A 28 -12.16 0.17 -7.00
CA ARG A 28 -11.82 -1.04 -7.75
C ARG A 28 -10.72 -0.82 -8.80
N PRO A 29 -10.77 0.21 -9.67
CA PRO A 29 -9.70 0.45 -10.63
C PRO A 29 -8.36 0.79 -9.97
N LEU A 30 -8.40 1.53 -8.85
CA LEU A 30 -7.20 1.88 -8.09
C LEU A 30 -6.56 0.65 -7.43
N LYS A 31 -7.38 -0.28 -6.92
CA LYS A 31 -6.90 -1.57 -6.40
C LYS A 31 -6.20 -2.38 -7.48
N VAL A 32 -6.80 -2.49 -8.66
CA VAL A 32 -6.21 -3.22 -9.80
C VAL A 32 -4.89 -2.58 -10.23
N LEU A 33 -4.86 -1.24 -10.35
CA LEU A 33 -3.63 -0.52 -10.70
C LEU A 33 -2.54 -0.73 -9.65
N PHE A 34 -2.89 -0.65 -8.36
CA PHE A 34 -1.96 -0.94 -7.28
C PHE A 34 -1.43 -2.37 -7.38
N GLU A 35 -2.30 -3.37 -7.57
CA GLU A 35 -1.91 -4.77 -7.72
C GLU A 35 -1.01 -5.04 -8.95
N MET A 36 -1.12 -4.23 -10.00
CA MET A 36 -0.26 -4.30 -11.18
C MET A 36 1.11 -3.67 -10.94
N LEU A 37 1.18 -2.60 -10.16
CA LEU A 37 2.40 -1.82 -9.93
C LEU A 37 3.16 -2.23 -8.67
N ALA A 38 2.48 -2.83 -7.69
CA ALA A 38 3.09 -3.24 -6.44
C ALA A 38 4.07 -4.39 -6.68
N GLY A 39 5.31 -4.22 -6.21
CA GLY A 39 6.37 -5.19 -6.40
C GLY A 39 7.76 -4.59 -6.24
N PRO A 40 8.78 -5.45 -6.16
CA PRO A 40 10.16 -5.00 -6.05
C PRO A 40 10.59 -4.30 -7.34
N VAL A 41 11.24 -3.15 -7.19
CA VAL A 41 11.72 -2.31 -8.32
C VAL A 41 13.23 -2.17 -8.29
N GLY A 42 13.85 -2.20 -7.11
CA GLY A 42 15.28 -1.96 -6.96
C GLY A 42 16.14 -3.09 -7.47
N GLU A 43 17.19 -2.70 -8.21
CA GLU A 43 18.31 -3.56 -8.61
C GLU A 43 19.22 -3.87 -7.41
N LYS A 44 19.96 -4.99 -7.51
CA LYS A 44 20.89 -5.45 -6.44
C LYS A 44 22.01 -4.46 -6.14
N SER A 45 22.43 -3.68 -7.14
CA SER A 45 23.50 -2.68 -7.04
C SER A 45 23.06 -1.41 -6.29
N ARG A 46 21.75 -1.17 -6.16
CA ARG A 46 21.23 0.06 -5.59
C ARG A 46 21.36 0.06 -4.06
N PRO A 47 21.94 1.11 -3.45
CA PRO A 47 22.03 1.23 -2.00
C PRO A 47 20.68 1.06 -1.30
N GLY A 48 20.66 0.30 -0.21
CA GLY A 48 19.46 0.09 0.60
C GLY A 48 18.40 -0.82 -0.01
N VAL A 49 18.66 -1.49 -1.14
CA VAL A 49 17.77 -2.51 -1.70
C VAL A 49 18.09 -3.90 -1.17
N TYR A 50 19.38 -4.22 -0.97
CA TYR A 50 19.82 -5.49 -0.39
C TYR A 50 20.83 -5.27 0.74
N TYR A 51 20.75 -6.11 1.76
CA TYR A 51 21.76 -6.26 2.81
C TYR A 51 22.09 -7.74 2.96
N ARG A 52 23.37 -8.11 2.80
CA ARG A 52 23.85 -9.51 2.90
C ARG A 52 23.04 -10.52 2.07
N GLY A 53 22.61 -10.11 0.86
CA GLY A 53 21.83 -10.96 -0.05
C GLY A 53 20.33 -11.03 0.24
N LEU A 54 19.85 -10.37 1.30
CA LEU A 54 18.43 -10.26 1.64
C LEU A 54 17.89 -8.91 1.18
N ARG A 55 16.69 -8.88 0.60
CA ARG A 55 16.03 -7.61 0.22
C ARG A 55 15.60 -6.86 1.48
N THR A 56 15.98 -5.60 1.59
CA THR A 56 15.65 -4.76 2.73
C THR A 56 14.29 -4.09 2.53
N VAL A 57 13.36 -4.39 3.43
CA VAL A 57 11.99 -3.88 3.42
C VAL A 57 11.65 -3.28 4.78
N ALA A 58 10.82 -2.26 4.76
CA ALA A 58 10.21 -1.65 5.94
C ALA A 58 8.73 -2.00 5.98
N ILE A 59 8.21 -2.16 7.19
CA ILE A 59 6.77 -2.21 7.46
C ILE A 59 6.43 -0.89 8.13
N ASP A 60 5.44 -0.19 7.60
CA ASP A 60 4.99 1.09 8.14
C ASP A 60 3.47 1.13 8.22
N GLY A 61 2.96 1.64 9.34
CA GLY A 61 1.54 1.72 9.68
C GLY A 61 1.12 3.16 9.87
N THR A 62 0.04 3.57 9.22
CA THR A 62 -0.54 4.91 9.45
C THR A 62 -2.05 4.84 9.62
N SER A 63 -2.59 5.78 10.39
CA SER A 63 -4.03 5.89 10.64
C SER A 63 -4.60 7.07 9.84
N LEU A 64 -5.69 6.82 9.13
CA LEU A 64 -6.38 7.80 8.30
C LEU A 64 -7.79 8.02 8.84
N HIS A 65 -8.20 9.28 8.97
CA HIS A 65 -9.59 9.62 9.25
C HIS A 65 -10.47 9.23 8.08
N VAL A 66 -11.60 8.58 8.37
CA VAL A 66 -12.63 8.25 7.39
C VAL A 66 -13.95 8.94 7.75
N PRO A 67 -14.83 9.20 6.77
CA PRO A 67 -16.14 9.78 7.05
C PRO A 67 -16.96 8.93 8.01
N GLU A 68 -17.74 9.60 8.84
CA GLU A 68 -18.74 8.97 9.70
C GLU A 68 -20.01 8.65 8.88
N ASP A 69 -19.90 7.60 8.06
CA ASP A 69 -20.99 7.03 7.26
C ASP A 69 -21.31 5.64 7.82
N GLU A 70 -22.59 5.28 7.95
CA GLU A 70 -23.02 3.99 8.50
C GLU A 70 -22.36 2.79 7.80
N ARG A 71 -22.13 2.87 6.49
CA ARG A 71 -21.47 1.81 5.70
C ARG A 71 -19.99 1.67 6.02
N ILE A 72 -19.36 2.74 6.50
CA ILE A 72 -17.96 2.74 6.93
C ILE A 72 -17.88 2.27 8.37
N LEU A 73 -18.74 2.79 9.25
CA LEU A 73 -18.79 2.48 10.68
C LEU A 73 -18.93 0.98 10.96
N TRP A 74 -19.71 0.26 10.14
CA TRP A 74 -19.82 -1.20 10.23
C TRP A 74 -18.46 -1.89 10.24
N ARG A 75 -17.51 -1.41 9.44
CA ARG A 75 -16.19 -2.03 9.27
C ARG A 75 -15.10 -1.32 10.06
N TYR A 76 -15.24 -0.02 10.29
CA TYR A 76 -14.26 0.84 10.94
C TYR A 76 -14.96 1.57 12.09
N PRO A 77 -15.13 0.92 13.25
CA PRO A 77 -15.82 1.52 14.38
C PRO A 77 -15.01 2.69 14.94
N LYS A 78 -15.71 3.65 15.54
CA LYS A 78 -15.09 4.75 16.29
C LYS A 78 -14.41 4.19 17.54
N ARG A 79 -13.36 4.88 17.98
CA ARG A 79 -12.81 4.62 19.30
C ARG A 79 -13.81 5.12 20.34
N ALA A 80 -14.19 4.26 21.27
CA ALA A 80 -14.98 4.64 22.42
C ALA A 80 -14.14 4.44 23.69
N GLY A 81 -14.09 5.45 24.54
CA GLY A 81 -13.70 5.29 25.94
C GLY A 81 -14.93 5.00 26.80
N GLU A 82 -14.73 4.80 28.10
CA GLU A 82 -15.82 4.47 29.05
C GLU A 82 -16.96 5.51 29.07
N LYS A 83 -16.68 6.77 28.70
CA LYS A 83 -17.64 7.88 28.81
C LYS A 83 -17.87 8.66 27.51
N MET A 84 -17.12 8.41 26.44
CA MET A 84 -17.20 9.23 25.22
C MET A 84 -16.68 8.51 23.98
N GLU A 85 -17.33 8.77 22.84
CA GLU A 85 -16.79 8.44 21.52
C GLU A 85 -15.83 9.52 21.03
N PHE A 86 -14.66 9.10 20.52
CA PHE A 86 -13.61 10.00 20.09
C PHE A 86 -13.60 10.18 18.57
N GLY A 87 -13.83 11.42 18.14
CA GLY A 87 -13.49 11.92 16.80
C GLY A 87 -14.06 11.12 15.64
N TYR A 88 -13.42 11.25 14.48
CA TYR A 88 -13.78 10.46 13.30
C TYR A 88 -13.30 9.03 13.42
N PRO A 89 -13.99 8.05 12.80
CA PRO A 89 -13.49 6.69 12.71
C PRO A 89 -12.12 6.66 12.03
N LEU A 90 -11.30 5.71 12.45
CA LEU A 90 -9.92 5.55 11.97
C LEU A 90 -9.77 4.26 11.18
N LEU A 91 -9.22 4.39 9.98
CA LEU A 91 -8.74 3.30 9.16
C LEU A 91 -7.22 3.17 9.36
N ARG A 92 -6.72 1.95 9.57
CA ARG A 92 -5.29 1.65 9.54
C ARG A 92 -4.88 1.16 8.16
N LEU A 93 -3.91 1.84 7.57
CA LEU A 93 -3.16 1.41 6.40
C LEU A 93 -1.81 0.86 6.87
N LEU A 94 -1.55 -0.40 6.56
CA LEU A 94 -0.24 -1.03 6.72
C LEU A 94 0.37 -1.23 5.33
N VAL A 95 1.63 -0.85 5.16
CA VAL A 95 2.37 -1.03 3.89
C VAL A 95 3.67 -1.78 4.12
N ILE A 96 4.06 -2.56 3.11
CA ILE A 96 5.42 -3.08 2.99
C ILE A 96 6.12 -2.27 1.92
N VAL A 97 7.28 -1.72 2.25
CA VAL A 97 8.02 -0.76 1.41
C VAL A 97 9.44 -1.23 1.20
N GLU A 98 9.93 -1.22 -0.02
CA GLU A 98 11.34 -1.47 -0.29
C GLU A 98 12.19 -0.26 0.14
N CYS A 99 13.20 -0.46 1.01
CA CYS A 99 13.92 0.66 1.63
C CYS A 99 14.70 1.52 0.62
N GLY A 100 15.31 0.92 -0.41
CA GLY A 100 16.20 1.62 -1.34
C GLY A 100 15.47 2.44 -2.43
N THR A 101 14.27 2.04 -2.82
CA THR A 101 13.46 2.73 -3.86
C THR A 101 12.21 3.38 -3.30
N ARG A 102 11.79 3.03 -2.07
CA ARG A 102 10.49 3.35 -1.48
C ARG A 102 9.30 2.81 -2.30
N ALA A 103 9.53 1.80 -3.14
CA ALA A 103 8.45 1.12 -3.86
C ALA A 103 7.55 0.37 -2.88
N LEU A 104 6.23 0.45 -3.09
CA LEU A 104 5.26 -0.31 -2.31
C LEU A 104 5.19 -1.75 -2.84
N LEU A 105 5.40 -2.70 -1.94
CA LEU A 105 5.32 -4.13 -2.23
C LEU A 105 3.94 -4.70 -1.90
N ALA A 106 3.31 -4.15 -0.87
CA ALA A 106 2.04 -4.61 -0.34
C ALA A 106 1.32 -3.48 0.38
N ALA A 107 -0.01 -3.55 0.43
CA ALA A 107 -0.83 -2.71 1.30
C ALA A 107 -1.99 -3.51 1.89
N ALA A 108 -2.36 -3.20 3.12
CA ALA A 108 -3.51 -3.76 3.81
C ALA A 108 -4.26 -2.66 4.55
N PHE A 109 -5.59 -2.70 4.45
CA PHE A 109 -6.49 -1.79 5.15
C PHE A 109 -7.29 -2.54 6.21
N GLY A 110 -7.68 -1.83 7.26
CA GLY A 110 -8.79 -2.25 8.12
C GLY A 110 -8.87 -1.46 9.42
N PRO A 111 -9.59 -1.98 10.44
CA PRO A 111 -9.81 -1.29 11.69
C PRO A 111 -8.50 -0.90 12.36
N GLU A 112 -8.50 0.26 13.01
CA GLU A 112 -7.37 0.73 13.80
C GLU A 112 -7.12 -0.16 15.03
N SER A 113 -8.16 -0.80 15.56
CA SER A 113 -8.08 -1.80 16.64
C SER A 113 -7.26 -3.05 16.27
N ASP A 114 -7.14 -3.35 14.98
CA ASP A 114 -6.27 -4.42 14.51
C ASP A 114 -4.83 -3.88 14.56
N GLY A 115 -4.10 -4.17 15.63
CA GLY A 115 -2.68 -3.85 15.76
C GLY A 115 -1.86 -4.20 14.51
N GLU A 116 -0.73 -3.52 14.29
CA GLU A 116 0.09 -3.70 13.07
C GLU A 116 0.49 -5.16 12.85
N THR A 117 0.95 -5.85 13.90
CA THR A 117 1.32 -7.27 13.87
C THR A 117 0.13 -8.15 13.46
N ALA A 118 -1.05 -7.89 14.01
CA ALA A 118 -2.25 -8.66 13.68
C ALA A 118 -2.68 -8.46 12.22
N ARG A 119 -2.50 -7.25 11.68
CA ARG A 119 -2.78 -6.95 10.27
C ARG A 119 -1.75 -7.58 9.32
N LEU A 120 -0.48 -7.67 9.72
CA LEU A 120 0.57 -8.31 8.93
C LEU A 120 0.31 -9.82 8.73
N CYS A 121 -0.26 -10.49 9.72
CA CYS A 121 -0.60 -11.93 9.66
C CYS A 121 -1.81 -12.25 8.77
N ARG A 122 -2.53 -11.24 8.26
CA ARG A 122 -3.64 -11.41 7.31
C ARG A 122 -3.15 -11.18 5.88
N PRO A 123 -3.79 -11.81 4.87
CA PRO A 123 -3.38 -11.64 3.49
C PRO A 123 -3.49 -10.17 3.10
N ALA A 124 -2.34 -9.51 2.96
CA ALA A 124 -2.24 -8.19 2.36
C ALA A 124 -2.61 -8.30 0.88
N VAL A 125 -3.03 -7.18 0.28
CA VAL A 125 -3.09 -7.07 -1.17
C VAL A 125 -1.63 -7.05 -1.66
N ALA A 126 -1.09 -8.24 -1.90
CA ALA A 126 0.24 -8.44 -2.47
C ALA A 126 0.31 -9.80 -3.16
N ARG A 127 0.83 -9.80 -4.38
CA ARG A 127 1.40 -11.00 -4.97
C ARG A 127 2.85 -11.10 -4.52
N PRO A 128 3.34 -12.26 -4.06
CA PRO A 128 4.78 -12.50 -4.09
C PRO A 128 5.23 -12.40 -5.56
N GLY A 129 6.06 -11.40 -5.86
CA GLY A 129 6.62 -11.22 -7.19
C GLY A 129 7.34 -12.49 -7.63
N ARG A 130 6.98 -13.03 -8.80
CA ARG A 130 7.55 -14.26 -9.37
C ARG A 130 9.02 -14.13 -9.79
N HIS A 131 9.69 -13.00 -9.50
CA HIS A 131 10.99 -12.66 -10.07
C HIS A 131 12.21 -12.98 -9.18
N ASP A 132 12.02 -13.38 -7.91
CA ASP A 132 13.14 -13.75 -7.03
C ASP A 132 13.53 -15.25 -7.07
N ALA A 133 12.91 -16.06 -7.94
CA ALA A 133 13.16 -17.51 -8.00
C ALA A 133 14.43 -17.94 -8.77
N ALA A 134 15.24 -17.00 -9.28
CA ALA A 134 16.38 -17.34 -10.14
C ALA A 134 17.69 -16.65 -9.72
N THR A 135 18.17 -16.82 -8.48
CA THR A 135 19.61 -16.74 -8.16
C THR A 135 19.81 -17.28 -6.74
N GLY A 136 20.34 -18.49 -6.55
CA GLY A 136 20.80 -18.87 -5.21
C GLY A 136 20.83 -20.34 -4.82
N ARG A 137 20.67 -21.33 -5.70
CA ARG A 137 21.08 -22.70 -5.38
C ARG A 137 22.58 -22.88 -5.66
N ARG A 138 23.45 -22.25 -4.86
CA ARG A 138 24.84 -22.71 -4.73
C ARG A 138 24.92 -23.55 -3.45
N ARG A 139 24.98 -24.87 -3.67
CA ARG A 139 25.18 -25.89 -2.64
C ARG A 139 26.35 -25.48 -1.74
N LEU A 140 26.09 -25.32 -0.45
CA LEU A 140 27.13 -25.38 0.58
C LEU A 140 27.65 -26.83 0.60
N ARG A 141 28.74 -27.09 -0.13
CA ARG A 141 29.61 -28.22 0.21
C ARG A 141 30.40 -27.79 1.44
N ARG A 142 30.14 -28.46 2.55
CA ARG A 142 30.94 -28.38 3.78
C ARG A 142 32.32 -29.02 3.53
N PRO A 143 33.40 -28.54 4.16
CA PRO A 143 34.58 -29.37 4.40
C PRO A 143 34.27 -30.46 5.44
#